data_AF-A0A4Y7MQA1-F1
#
_entry.id   AF-A0A4Y7MQA1-F1
#
_cell.length_a   1.000
_cell.length_b   1.000
_cell.length_c   1.000
_cell.angle_alpha   90.00
_cell.angle_beta   90.00
_cell.angle_gamma   90.00
#
_symmetry.space_group_name_H-M   'P 1'
#
loop_
_entity.id
_entity.type
_entity.pdbx_description
1 polymer ?
#
loop_
_entity_poly.entity_id
_entity_poly.type
_entity_poly.pdbx_seq_one_letter_code
_entity_poly.pdbx_strand_id
1 'polypeptide(L)'
;MKAANSVSKMALAHDIAVDDDFHLEKVDLPTGSIQKTIKDIAHQAFWDLLKEEFEEDPPKYDRALTLLEEIKEWLLSLLLPHQTRSQQEIKDKLDTELIRQQISAGTLDLHSYSQYIISLMARLCAPGRDDKIRELTAMKDIVALYKGIFETLEFMRIDMANFTIRMSRPHIAACSVEYERSKFEDYLKITPDGLRNTRAWLHRNRKETSASSASASNNVQIIPSVLVDAFIELLCWEGSHPWPETVAMDEQRFAEMRQKIKGIQMLSSILLVSLNRDIGLLQASPDFRNSVKEHAAVVLGDARSSEELEAVLPSVGAQ
;
A
#
# COMPACT_ATOMS: atom_id res chain seq x y z
N MET A 1 10.23 7.49 20.98
CA MET A 1 10.75 6.54 19.96
C MET A 1 10.20 5.13 20.10
N LYS A 2 10.35 4.42 21.25
CA LYS A 2 9.84 3.04 21.39
C LYS A 2 8.31 2.89 21.25
N ALA A 3 7.53 3.80 21.84
CA ALA A 3 6.07 3.79 21.77
C ALA A 3 5.52 4.08 20.36
N ALA A 4 6.13 5.03 19.62
CA ALA A 4 5.74 5.32 18.24
C ALA A 4 5.99 4.12 17.30
N ASN A 5 7.10 3.42 17.50
CA ASN A 5 7.43 2.21 16.74
C ASN A 5 6.48 1.04 17.08
N SER A 6 6.05 0.89 18.34
CA SER A 6 5.06 -0.13 18.70
C SER A 6 3.67 0.16 18.12
N VAL A 7 3.24 1.43 18.10
CA VAL A 7 1.96 1.83 17.49
C VAL A 7 1.99 1.63 15.97
N SER A 8 3.09 1.98 15.31
CA SER A 8 3.24 1.75 13.86
C SER A 8 3.20 0.26 13.49
N LYS A 9 3.85 -0.61 14.28
CA LYS A 9 3.78 -2.06 14.07
C LYS A 9 2.38 -2.64 14.32
N MET A 10 1.66 -2.08 15.28
CA MET A 10 0.28 -2.45 15.57
C MET A 10 -0.65 -2.06 14.41
N ALA A 11 -0.54 -0.82 13.93
CA ALA A 11 -1.29 -0.34 12.76
C ALA A 11 -1.01 -1.20 11.52
N LEU A 12 0.26 -1.55 11.26
CA LEU A 12 0.61 -2.43 10.15
C LEU A 12 0.01 -3.84 10.28
N ALA A 13 0.01 -4.42 11.48
CA ALA A 13 -0.59 -5.74 11.71
C ALA A 13 -2.12 -5.70 11.53
N HIS A 14 -2.75 -4.62 11.99
CA HIS A 14 -4.17 -4.35 11.78
C HIS A 14 -4.50 -4.21 10.29
N ASP A 15 -3.68 -3.47 9.54
CA ASP A 15 -3.86 -3.27 8.10
C ASP A 15 -3.78 -4.58 7.33
N ILE A 16 -2.75 -5.40 7.60
CA ILE A 16 -2.60 -6.71 6.97
C ILE A 16 -3.77 -7.65 7.28
N ALA A 17 -4.34 -7.57 8.47
CA ALA A 17 -5.41 -8.45 8.94
C ALA A 17 -6.79 -8.07 8.40
N VAL A 18 -7.06 -6.78 8.23
CA VAL A 18 -8.40 -6.28 7.85
C VAL A 18 -8.52 -5.98 6.36
N ASP A 19 -7.43 -5.57 5.70
CA ASP A 19 -7.41 -5.30 4.26
C ASP A 19 -6.91 -6.52 3.47
N ASP A 20 -7.85 -7.19 2.80
CA ASP A 20 -7.60 -8.34 1.93
C ASP A 20 -6.72 -7.98 0.72
N ASP A 21 -6.78 -6.73 0.25
CA ASP A 21 -6.00 -6.23 -0.88
C ASP A 21 -4.71 -5.52 -0.45
N PHE A 22 -4.37 -5.55 0.84
CA PHE A 22 -3.15 -4.94 1.35
C PHE A 22 -1.93 -5.42 0.57
N HIS A 23 -1.18 -4.46 0.04
CA HIS A 23 0.08 -4.68 -0.63
C HIS A 23 0.99 -3.47 -0.40
N LEU A 24 2.27 -3.74 -0.28
CA LEU A 24 3.29 -2.72 -0.25
C LEU A 24 3.48 -2.21 -1.67
N GLU A 25 3.28 -0.91 -1.83
CA GLU A 25 3.66 -0.18 -3.03
C GLU A 25 5.02 0.49 -2.83
N LYS A 26 5.72 0.73 -3.95
CA LYS A 26 6.90 1.59 -3.91
C LYS A 26 6.42 3.01 -3.67
N VAL A 27 6.69 3.55 -2.48
CA VAL A 27 6.41 4.95 -2.19
C VAL A 27 7.38 5.81 -3.00
N ASP A 28 6.93 6.24 -4.16
CA ASP A 28 7.65 7.22 -4.94
C ASP A 28 7.52 8.60 -4.28
N LEU A 29 8.65 9.28 -4.14
CA LEU A 29 8.66 10.63 -3.61
C LEU A 29 7.85 11.56 -4.54
N PRO A 30 7.13 12.58 -3.99
CA PRO A 30 6.36 13.51 -4.80
C PRO A 30 7.20 14.15 -5.89
N THR A 31 6.65 14.20 -7.11
CA THR A 31 7.29 14.81 -8.28
C THR A 31 7.55 16.29 -8.02
N GLY A 32 8.82 16.70 -8.01
CA GLY A 32 9.25 18.07 -7.65
C GLY A 32 9.80 18.23 -6.22
N SER A 33 9.77 17.18 -5.40
CA SER A 33 10.47 17.21 -4.11
C SER A 33 11.99 17.22 -4.30
N ILE A 34 12.69 18.09 -3.56
CA ILE A 34 14.15 18.18 -3.64
C ILE A 34 14.83 16.85 -3.30
N GLN A 35 14.20 16.07 -2.41
CA GLN A 35 14.68 14.75 -2.00
C GLN A 35 14.67 13.76 -3.17
N LYS A 36 13.64 13.79 -4.03
CA LYS A 36 13.59 12.95 -5.24
C LYS A 36 14.71 13.33 -6.19
N THR A 37 14.85 14.62 -6.47
CA THR A 37 15.91 15.13 -7.36
C THR A 37 17.30 14.76 -6.83
N ILE A 38 17.56 14.90 -5.53
CA ILE A 38 18.83 14.51 -4.91
C ILE A 38 19.07 13.01 -5.07
N LYS A 39 18.05 12.18 -4.83
CA LYS A 39 18.14 10.71 -4.98
C LYS A 39 18.45 10.33 -6.43
N ASP A 40 17.71 10.90 -7.38
CA ASP A 40 17.87 10.60 -8.81
C ASP A 40 19.25 11.03 -9.31
N ILE A 41 19.73 12.22 -8.91
CA ILE A 41 21.09 12.70 -9.23
C ILE A 41 22.15 11.76 -8.63
N ALA A 42 21.98 11.33 -7.37
CA ALA A 42 22.94 10.43 -6.73
C ALA A 42 22.98 9.06 -7.42
N HIS A 43 21.82 8.49 -7.76
CA HIS A 43 21.74 7.24 -8.51
C HIS A 43 22.37 7.39 -9.89
N GLN A 44 22.09 8.49 -10.61
CA GLN A 44 22.68 8.73 -11.92
C GLN A 44 24.20 8.89 -11.84
N ALA A 45 24.70 9.66 -10.88
CA ALA A 45 26.13 9.85 -10.64
C ALA A 45 26.85 8.53 -10.34
N PHE A 46 26.21 7.60 -9.62
CA PHE A 46 26.77 6.26 -9.39
C PHE A 46 27.02 5.51 -10.70
N TRP A 47 26.03 5.49 -11.61
CA TRP A 47 26.13 4.79 -12.90
C TRP A 47 27.10 5.48 -13.86
N ASP A 48 27.13 6.81 -13.87
CA ASP A 48 28.07 7.59 -14.69
C ASP A 48 29.51 7.31 -14.26
N LEU A 49 29.78 7.33 -12.95
CA LEU A 49 31.10 7.02 -12.42
C LEU A 49 31.49 5.54 -12.60
N LEU A 50 30.54 4.60 -12.51
CA LEU A 50 30.80 3.19 -12.82
C LEU A 50 31.22 3.02 -14.28
N LYS A 51 30.62 3.78 -15.19
CA LYS A 51 30.99 3.80 -16.60
C LYS A 51 32.39 4.39 -16.81
N GLU A 52 32.71 5.50 -16.13
CA GLU A 52 34.05 6.09 -16.16
C GLU A 52 35.12 5.10 -15.65
N GLU A 53 34.86 4.36 -14.57
CA GLU A 53 35.79 3.35 -14.02
C GLU A 53 36.10 2.21 -15.01
N PHE A 54 35.14 1.83 -15.86
CA PHE A 54 35.36 0.85 -16.93
C PHE A 54 36.11 1.41 -18.14
N GLU A 55 36.06 2.73 -18.35
CA GLU A 55 36.75 3.43 -19.44
C GLU A 55 38.19 3.85 -19.06
N GLU A 56 38.56 3.83 -17.77
CA GLU A 56 39.92 4.08 -17.29
C GLU A 56 40.92 2.97 -17.71
N ASP A 57 42.20 3.35 -17.88
CA ASP A 57 43.31 2.42 -18.17
C ASP A 57 44.40 2.50 -17.08
N PRO A 58 44.55 1.49 -16.20
CA PRO A 58 43.81 0.23 -16.15
C PRO A 58 42.39 0.40 -15.54
N PRO A 59 41.43 -0.45 -15.94
CA PRO A 59 40.06 -0.36 -15.47
C PRO A 59 39.96 -0.65 -13.97
N LYS A 60 39.17 0.17 -13.28
CA LYS A 60 38.86 -0.02 -11.85
C LYS A 60 37.52 -0.76 -11.72
N TYR A 61 37.43 -1.62 -10.70
CA TYR A 61 36.25 -2.47 -10.48
C TYR A 61 35.68 -2.32 -9.07
N ASP A 62 36.11 -1.31 -8.30
CA ASP A 62 35.71 -1.15 -6.89
C ASP A 62 34.20 -1.03 -6.74
N ARG A 63 33.53 -0.20 -7.56
CA ARG A 63 32.06 -0.07 -7.52
C ARG A 63 31.34 -1.27 -8.10
N ALA A 64 31.90 -1.90 -9.13
CA ALA A 64 31.35 -3.12 -9.72
C ALA A 64 31.31 -4.26 -8.69
N LEU A 65 32.35 -4.35 -7.84
CA LEU A 65 32.40 -5.30 -6.73
C LEU A 65 31.32 -5.01 -5.68
N THR A 66 31.18 -3.74 -5.26
CA THR A 66 30.11 -3.34 -4.33
C THR A 66 28.72 -3.65 -4.90
N LEU A 67 28.49 -3.37 -6.18
CA LEU A 67 27.23 -3.65 -6.85
C LEU A 67 26.93 -5.17 -6.90
N LEU A 68 27.93 -5.99 -7.21
CA LEU A 68 27.80 -7.44 -7.21
C LEU A 68 27.50 -8.00 -5.82
N GLU A 69 28.11 -7.42 -4.79
CA GLU A 69 27.85 -7.76 -3.38
C GLU A 69 26.42 -7.39 -2.98
N GLU A 70 25.95 -6.19 -3.32
CA GLU A 70 24.56 -5.78 -3.08
C GLU A 70 23.56 -6.67 -3.82
N ILE A 71 23.82 -6.99 -5.09
CA ILE A 71 22.99 -7.90 -5.89
C ILE A 71 22.93 -9.28 -5.23
N LYS A 72 24.07 -9.80 -4.76
CA LYS A 72 24.14 -11.08 -4.04
C LYS A 72 23.28 -11.05 -2.79
N GLU A 73 23.41 -10.01 -1.96
CA GLU A 73 22.60 -9.87 -0.75
C GLU A 73 21.10 -9.79 -1.06
N TRP A 74 20.74 -9.06 -2.11
CA TRP A 74 19.35 -8.92 -2.51
C TRP A 74 18.78 -10.24 -3.03
N LEU A 75 19.52 -10.96 -3.88
CA LEU A 75 19.13 -12.30 -4.34
C LEU A 75 18.94 -13.27 -3.18
N LEU A 76 19.84 -13.24 -2.18
CA LEU A 76 19.70 -14.06 -0.97
C LEU A 76 18.48 -13.65 -0.14
N SER A 77 18.16 -12.36 -0.07
CA SER A 77 16.98 -11.85 0.66
C SER A 77 15.64 -12.27 0.02
N LEU A 78 15.65 -12.57 -1.28
CA LEU A 78 14.48 -13.08 -2.01
C LEU A 78 14.21 -14.56 -1.73
N LEU A 79 15.21 -15.32 -1.26
CA LEU A 79 15.05 -16.74 -0.98
C LEU A 79 14.44 -16.97 0.39
N LEU A 80 13.50 -17.91 0.46
CA LEU A 80 12.94 -18.33 1.75
C LEU A 80 13.99 -19.11 2.57
N PRO A 81 13.90 -19.11 3.92
CA PRO A 81 14.87 -19.77 4.80
C PRO A 81 15.10 -21.26 4.49
N HIS A 82 14.09 -21.92 3.92
CA HIS A 82 14.08 -23.35 3.59
C HIS A 82 14.90 -23.70 2.34
N GLN A 83 15.26 -22.71 1.50
CA GLN A 83 15.92 -22.90 0.20
C GLN A 83 17.46 -22.91 0.33
N THR A 84 18.00 -23.70 1.26
CA THR A 84 19.43 -23.72 1.61
C THR A 84 20.34 -24.09 0.44
N ARG A 85 19.90 -24.98 -0.46
CA ARG A 85 20.66 -25.37 -1.65
C ARG A 85 20.88 -24.20 -2.61
N SER A 86 19.82 -23.45 -2.93
CA SER A 86 19.90 -22.29 -3.83
C SER A 86 20.71 -21.16 -3.19
N GLN A 87 20.58 -20.96 -1.87
CA GLN A 87 21.38 -19.98 -1.15
C GLN A 87 22.88 -20.30 -1.22
N GLN A 88 23.25 -21.58 -1.08
CA GLN A 88 24.65 -21.99 -1.18
C GLN A 88 25.18 -21.82 -2.62
N GLU A 89 24.40 -22.22 -3.62
CA GLU A 89 24.76 -22.05 -5.03
C GLU A 89 25.04 -20.58 -5.38
N ILE A 90 24.23 -19.64 -4.87
CA ILE A 90 24.45 -18.20 -5.04
C ILE A 90 25.73 -17.75 -4.34
N LYS A 91 25.96 -18.20 -3.10
CA LYS A 91 27.15 -17.83 -2.33
C LYS A 91 28.44 -18.30 -3.00
N ASP A 92 28.43 -19.51 -3.56
CA ASP A 92 29.58 -20.11 -4.22
C ASP A 92 29.85 -19.46 -5.58
N LYS A 93 28.80 -19.13 -6.35
CA LYS A 93 28.93 -18.49 -7.67
C LYS A 93 29.30 -17.01 -7.57
N LEU A 94 28.66 -16.26 -6.67
CA LEU A 94 28.93 -14.84 -6.43
C LEU A 94 29.86 -14.67 -5.23
N ASP A 95 31.01 -15.34 -5.23
CA ASP A 95 32.03 -15.17 -4.20
C ASP A 95 32.88 -13.91 -4.49
N THR A 96 32.81 -12.93 -3.61
CA THR A 96 33.51 -11.65 -3.75
C THR A 96 35.03 -11.81 -3.72
N GLU A 97 35.55 -12.79 -2.96
CA GLU A 97 37.00 -13.06 -2.92
C GLU A 97 37.48 -13.66 -4.24
N LEU A 98 36.71 -14.59 -4.82
CA LEU A 98 37.01 -15.17 -6.13
C LEU A 98 36.94 -14.11 -7.24
N ILE A 99 35.94 -13.23 -7.19
CA ILE A 99 35.79 -12.15 -8.17
C ILE A 99 36.96 -11.16 -8.07
N ARG A 100 37.41 -10.80 -6.85
CA ARG A 100 38.63 -9.99 -6.66
C ARG A 100 39.88 -10.63 -7.26
N GLN A 101 40.02 -11.95 -7.13
CA GLN A 101 41.12 -12.70 -7.74
C GLN A 101 41.04 -12.72 -9.27
N GLN A 102 39.84 -12.81 -9.84
CA GLN A 102 39.64 -12.74 -11.29
C GLN A 102 39.94 -11.35 -11.86
N ILE A 103 39.63 -10.29 -11.11
CA ILE A 103 39.97 -8.91 -11.47
C ILE A 103 41.49 -8.74 -11.52
N SER A 104 42.22 -9.19 -10.49
CA SER A 104 43.69 -9.08 -10.47
C SER A 104 44.37 -9.92 -11.54
N ALA A 105 43.74 -11.03 -11.95
CA ALA A 105 44.19 -11.86 -13.07
C ALA A 105 43.74 -11.35 -14.45
N GLY A 106 42.86 -10.34 -14.52
CA GLY A 106 42.31 -9.81 -15.77
C GLY A 106 41.37 -10.77 -16.51
N THR A 107 40.78 -11.75 -15.83
CA THR A 107 39.93 -12.80 -16.42
C THR A 107 38.43 -12.66 -16.10
N LEU A 108 38.03 -11.55 -15.48
CA LEU A 108 36.65 -11.31 -15.09
C LEU A 108 35.72 -11.21 -16.31
N ASP A 109 34.70 -12.07 -16.35
CA ASP A 109 33.63 -12.01 -17.36
C ASP A 109 32.30 -11.57 -16.73
N LEU A 110 32.05 -10.25 -16.75
CA LEU A 110 30.82 -9.64 -16.26
C LEU A 110 29.56 -10.12 -16.99
N HIS A 111 29.68 -10.57 -18.24
CA HIS A 111 28.52 -11.01 -19.02
C HIS A 111 28.05 -12.42 -18.60
N SER A 112 28.98 -13.30 -18.23
CA SER A 112 28.65 -14.60 -17.65
C SER A 112 27.94 -14.46 -16.30
N TYR A 113 28.40 -13.53 -15.46
CA TYR A 113 27.75 -13.21 -14.19
C TYR A 113 26.35 -12.64 -14.36
N SER A 114 26.17 -11.69 -15.29
CA SER A 114 24.85 -11.11 -15.55
C SER A 114 23.86 -12.16 -16.07
N GLN A 115 24.28 -13.04 -16.98
CA GLN A 115 23.44 -14.16 -17.45
C GLN A 115 23.02 -15.10 -16.33
N TYR A 116 23.93 -15.44 -15.42
CA TYR A 116 23.61 -16.25 -14.26
C TYR A 116 22.56 -15.55 -13.37
N ILE A 117 22.78 -14.26 -13.05
CA ILE A 117 21.86 -13.46 -12.24
C ILE A 117 20.47 -13.39 -12.90
N ILE A 118 20.40 -13.09 -14.19
CA ILE A 118 19.14 -13.02 -14.95
C ILE A 118 18.43 -14.38 -14.94
N SER A 119 19.16 -15.48 -15.13
CA SER A 119 18.56 -16.83 -15.10
C SER A 119 17.98 -17.19 -13.72
N LEU A 120 18.60 -16.69 -12.66
CA LEU A 120 18.11 -16.86 -11.30
C LEU A 120 16.90 -15.97 -11.04
N MET A 121 16.94 -14.71 -11.48
CA MET A 121 15.80 -13.80 -11.41
C MET A 121 14.60 -14.36 -12.15
N ALA A 122 14.79 -14.92 -13.35
CA ALA A 122 13.75 -15.59 -14.14
C ALA A 122 13.09 -16.76 -13.39
N ARG A 123 13.84 -17.46 -12.54
CA ARG A 123 13.33 -18.58 -11.75
C ARG A 123 12.55 -18.13 -10.51
N LEU A 124 12.87 -16.94 -10.00
CA LEU A 124 12.32 -16.38 -8.76
C LEU A 124 11.21 -15.37 -8.99
N CYS A 125 11.08 -14.81 -10.20
CA CYS A 125 10.11 -13.77 -10.50
C CYS A 125 8.69 -14.32 -10.69
N ALA A 126 7.71 -13.44 -10.45
CA ALA A 126 6.33 -13.69 -10.82
C ALA A 126 6.15 -13.54 -12.35
N PRO A 127 5.16 -14.22 -12.97
CA PRO A 127 4.94 -14.21 -14.42
C PRO A 127 4.82 -12.81 -15.04
N GLY A 128 4.34 -11.82 -14.27
CA GLY A 128 4.20 -10.44 -14.74
C GLY A 128 5.52 -9.71 -15.01
N ARG A 129 6.67 -10.30 -14.68
CA ARG A 129 8.00 -9.70 -14.88
C ARG A 129 8.83 -10.37 -15.97
N ASP A 130 8.31 -11.42 -16.61
CA ASP A 130 9.03 -12.18 -17.65
C ASP A 130 9.42 -11.31 -18.85
N ASP A 131 8.61 -10.30 -19.17
CA ASP A 131 8.92 -9.31 -20.21
C ASP A 131 10.18 -8.52 -19.87
N LYS A 132 10.31 -8.09 -18.61
CA LYS A 132 11.46 -7.32 -18.15
C LYS A 132 12.73 -8.17 -18.15
N ILE A 133 12.63 -9.44 -17.75
CA ILE A 133 13.74 -10.40 -17.82
C ILE A 133 14.21 -10.62 -19.27
N ARG A 134 13.27 -10.68 -20.23
CA ARG A 134 13.60 -10.75 -21.66
C ARG A 134 14.33 -9.50 -22.16
N GLU A 135 13.88 -8.31 -21.77
CA GLU A 135 14.56 -7.06 -22.10
C GLU A 135 16.01 -7.04 -21.58
N LEU A 136 16.23 -7.48 -20.34
CA LEU A 136 17.57 -7.59 -19.76
C LEU A 136 18.45 -8.57 -20.55
N THR A 137 17.90 -9.72 -20.95
CA THR A 137 18.65 -10.74 -21.71
C THR A 137 19.12 -10.23 -23.08
N ALA A 138 18.40 -9.28 -23.68
CA ALA A 138 18.72 -8.71 -24.99
C ALA A 138 19.73 -7.55 -24.93
N MET A 139 20.03 -7.02 -23.73
CA MET A 139 20.89 -5.85 -23.55
C MET A 139 22.37 -6.22 -23.69
N LYS A 140 23.11 -5.45 -24.50
CA LYS A 140 24.55 -5.69 -24.74
C LYS A 140 25.47 -4.80 -23.92
N ASP A 141 25.00 -3.63 -23.51
CA ASP A 141 25.78 -2.70 -22.68
C ASP A 141 25.76 -3.18 -21.23
N ILE A 142 26.95 -3.38 -20.65
CA ILE A 142 27.14 -3.93 -19.30
C ILE A 142 26.56 -2.98 -18.25
N VAL A 143 26.84 -1.69 -18.34
CA VAL A 143 26.38 -0.71 -17.33
C VAL A 143 24.86 -0.63 -17.34
N ALA A 144 24.26 -0.51 -18.53
CA ALA A 144 22.80 -0.50 -18.68
C ALA A 144 22.16 -1.82 -18.21
N LEU A 145 22.81 -2.96 -18.48
CA LEU A 145 22.33 -4.28 -18.05
C LEU A 145 22.30 -4.40 -16.53
N TYR A 146 23.39 -4.06 -15.84
CA TYR A 146 23.46 -4.11 -14.39
C TYR A 146 22.53 -3.11 -13.73
N LYS A 147 22.35 -1.92 -14.33
CA LYS A 147 21.32 -0.97 -13.91
C LYS A 147 19.92 -1.56 -13.99
N GLY A 148 19.57 -2.18 -15.12
CA GLY A 148 18.28 -2.81 -15.30
C GLY A 148 18.05 -4.02 -14.38
N ILE A 149 19.09 -4.81 -14.11
CA ILE A 149 19.08 -5.90 -13.12
C ILE A 149 18.75 -5.34 -11.74
N PHE A 150 19.47 -4.31 -11.31
CA PHE A 150 19.30 -3.70 -9.99
C PHE A 150 17.88 -3.12 -9.81
N GLU A 151 17.40 -2.34 -10.77
CA GLU A 151 16.04 -1.79 -10.76
C GLU A 151 14.98 -2.90 -10.71
N THR A 152 15.18 -3.99 -11.47
CA THR A 152 14.24 -5.12 -11.47
C THR A 152 14.27 -5.87 -10.14
N LEU A 153 15.44 -6.03 -9.52
CA LEU A 153 15.55 -6.63 -8.18
C LEU A 153 14.85 -5.79 -7.11
N GLU A 154 14.89 -4.45 -7.18
CA GLU A 154 14.11 -3.60 -6.26
C GLU A 154 12.62 -3.94 -6.30
N PHE A 155 12.06 -4.11 -7.50
CA PHE A 155 10.67 -4.51 -7.66
C PHE A 155 10.41 -5.93 -7.14
N MET A 156 11.30 -6.88 -7.46
CA MET A 156 11.17 -8.27 -6.98
C MET A 156 11.16 -8.36 -5.45
N ARG A 157 11.87 -7.47 -4.74
CA ARG A 157 11.84 -7.42 -3.27
C ARG A 157 10.47 -7.03 -2.74
N ILE A 158 9.81 -6.08 -3.38
CA ILE A 158 8.44 -5.68 -3.04
C ILE A 158 7.48 -6.84 -3.32
N ASP A 159 7.64 -7.50 -4.48
CA ASP A 159 6.83 -8.67 -4.85
C ASP A 159 6.96 -9.81 -3.83
N MET A 160 8.19 -10.11 -3.38
CA MET A 160 8.46 -11.13 -2.36
C MET A 160 7.89 -10.76 -0.99
N ALA A 161 8.00 -9.48 -0.60
CA ALA A 161 7.40 -9.00 0.64
C ALA A 161 5.87 -9.15 0.60
N ASN A 162 5.24 -8.76 -0.51
CA ASN A 162 3.79 -8.92 -0.73
C ASN A 162 3.37 -10.40 -0.73
N PHE A 163 4.14 -11.26 -1.38
CA PHE A 163 3.91 -12.71 -1.34
C PHE A 163 3.99 -13.26 0.08
N THR A 164 5.01 -12.86 0.85
CA THR A 164 5.21 -13.29 2.24
C THR A 164 4.08 -12.81 3.15
N ILE A 165 3.62 -11.57 2.96
CA ILE A 165 2.46 -11.00 3.67
C ILE A 165 1.21 -11.81 3.35
N ARG A 166 0.91 -12.08 2.08
CA ARG A 166 -0.23 -12.90 1.66
C ARG A 166 -0.19 -14.31 2.25
N MET A 167 0.98 -14.94 2.26
CA MET A 167 1.17 -16.27 2.85
C MET A 167 0.98 -16.26 4.37
N SER A 168 1.42 -15.19 5.04
CA SER A 168 1.36 -15.07 6.51
C SER A 168 0.04 -14.49 7.02
N ARG A 169 -0.76 -13.87 6.15
CA ARG A 169 -2.03 -13.20 6.50
C ARG A 169 -2.98 -14.09 7.31
N PRO A 170 -3.21 -15.39 6.98
CA PRO A 170 -4.09 -16.23 7.79
C PRO A 170 -3.65 -16.35 9.26
N HIS A 171 -2.33 -16.42 9.48
CA HIS A 171 -1.75 -16.48 10.82
C HIS A 171 -1.83 -15.13 11.53
N ILE A 172 -1.58 -14.03 10.81
CA ILE A 172 -1.68 -12.66 11.34
C ILE A 172 -3.12 -12.36 11.73
N ALA A 173 -4.09 -12.67 10.86
CA ALA A 173 -5.51 -12.47 11.12
C ALA A 173 -5.98 -13.26 12.36
N ALA A 174 -5.54 -14.52 12.50
CA ALA A 174 -5.89 -15.35 13.66
C ALA A 174 -5.39 -14.78 15.00
N CYS A 175 -4.21 -14.16 15.02
CA CYS A 175 -3.61 -13.60 16.24
C CYS A 175 -3.83 -12.08 16.41
N SER A 176 -4.39 -11.40 15.40
CA SER A 176 -4.51 -9.93 15.33
C SER A 176 -5.24 -9.35 16.54
N VAL A 177 -6.39 -9.92 16.88
CA VAL A 177 -7.27 -9.46 17.98
C VAL A 177 -6.55 -9.48 19.33
N GLU A 178 -5.83 -10.56 19.63
CA GLU A 178 -5.09 -10.71 20.89
C GLU A 178 -3.89 -9.76 20.94
N TYR A 179 -3.19 -9.63 19.81
CA TYR A 179 -2.06 -8.73 19.67
C TYR A 179 -2.45 -7.25 19.85
N GLU A 180 -3.52 -6.82 19.16
CA GLU A 180 -4.05 -5.46 19.27
C GLU A 180 -4.51 -5.14 20.69
N ARG A 181 -5.24 -6.07 21.33
CA ARG A 181 -5.67 -5.91 22.74
C ARG A 181 -4.48 -5.72 23.67
N SER A 182 -3.48 -6.59 23.59
CA SER A 182 -2.29 -6.50 24.44
C SER A 182 -1.52 -5.19 24.21
N LYS A 183 -1.38 -4.76 22.96
CA LYS A 183 -0.67 -3.52 22.63
C LYS A 183 -1.45 -2.27 23.02
N PHE A 184 -2.77 -2.29 22.88
CA PHE A 184 -3.63 -1.21 23.33
C PHE A 184 -3.61 -1.08 24.86
N GLU A 185 -3.61 -2.19 25.60
CA GLU A 185 -3.41 -2.16 27.06
C GLU A 185 -2.07 -1.54 27.46
N ASP A 186 -0.99 -1.87 26.76
CA ASP A 186 0.32 -1.26 26.99
C ASP A 186 0.31 0.25 26.68
N TYR A 187 -0.40 0.66 25.62
CA TYR A 187 -0.60 2.08 25.28
C TYR A 187 -1.37 2.83 26.39
N LEU A 188 -2.41 2.22 26.96
CA LEU A 188 -3.19 2.81 28.05
C LEU A 188 -2.39 2.96 29.36
N LYS A 189 -1.44 2.06 29.65
CA LYS A 189 -0.55 2.18 30.82
C LYS A 189 0.39 3.39 30.71
N ILE A 190 0.80 3.73 29.49
CA ILE A 190 1.76 4.80 29.21
C ILE A 190 1.06 6.17 29.14
N THR A 191 -0.19 6.20 28.69
CA THR A 191 -0.93 7.44 28.43
C THR A 191 -1.97 7.70 29.52
N PRO A 192 -1.77 8.67 30.42
CA PRO A 192 -2.80 9.05 31.40
C PRO A 192 -4.01 9.63 30.67
N ASP A 193 -5.19 9.01 30.87
CA ASP A 193 -6.46 9.37 30.23
C ASP A 193 -6.45 9.30 28.69
N GLY A 194 -5.95 8.17 28.13
CA GLY A 194 -5.86 7.94 26.69
C GLY A 194 -7.19 7.67 25.95
N LEU A 195 -8.35 7.78 26.61
CA LEU A 195 -9.68 7.43 26.07
C LEU A 195 -10.67 8.61 26.08
N ARG A 196 -10.17 9.84 26.14
CA ARG A 196 -11.01 11.04 26.30
C ARG A 196 -11.94 11.24 25.13
N ASN A 197 -11.44 11.14 23.91
CA ASN A 197 -12.25 11.35 22.70
C ASN A 197 -13.23 10.21 22.51
N THR A 198 -12.80 8.98 22.77
CA THR A 198 -13.66 7.79 22.74
C THR A 198 -14.82 7.92 23.72
N ARG A 199 -14.56 8.38 24.95
CA ARG A 199 -15.60 8.59 25.96
C ARG A 199 -16.56 9.71 25.56
N ALA A 200 -16.03 10.83 25.06
CA ALA A 200 -16.85 11.95 24.58
C ALA A 200 -17.75 11.55 23.40
N TRP A 201 -17.21 10.76 22.46
CA TRP A 201 -17.92 10.22 21.31
C TRP A 201 -19.07 9.28 21.74
N LEU A 202 -18.82 8.34 22.65
CA LEU A 202 -19.86 7.45 23.15
C LEU A 202 -20.96 8.18 23.93
N HIS A 203 -20.61 9.20 24.71
CA HIS A 203 -21.61 10.01 25.44
C HIS A 203 -22.49 10.83 24.51
N ARG A 204 -21.94 11.34 23.40
CA ARG A 204 -22.71 12.12 22.41
C ARG A 204 -23.78 11.29 21.70
N ASN A 205 -23.47 10.02 21.42
CA ASN A 205 -24.37 9.08 20.75
C ASN A 205 -25.28 8.31 21.69
N ARG A 206 -25.13 8.53 23.00
CA ARG A 206 -26.11 8.06 23.96
C ARG A 206 -27.37 8.91 23.78
N LYS A 207 -28.30 8.43 22.96
CA LYS A 207 -29.67 8.94 22.97
C LYS A 207 -30.11 8.94 24.42
N GLU A 208 -30.46 10.11 24.96
CA GLU A 208 -31.18 10.18 26.22
C GLU A 208 -32.54 9.51 25.98
N THR A 209 -32.58 8.19 26.08
CA THR A 209 -33.82 7.48 26.35
C THR A 209 -34.25 8.01 27.70
N SER A 210 -35.17 8.97 27.63
CA SER A 210 -35.97 9.59 28.67
C SER A 210 -35.87 8.83 30.00
N ALA A 211 -35.47 9.57 31.04
CA ALA A 211 -35.26 9.18 32.43
C ALA A 211 -36.52 8.64 33.14
N SER A 212 -37.21 7.68 32.53
CA SER A 212 -38.46 7.11 33.00
C SER A 212 -38.60 5.69 32.49
N SER A 213 -37.71 4.80 32.96
CA SER A 213 -37.90 3.33 33.14
C SER A 213 -36.54 2.65 33.36
N ALA A 214 -35.92 2.87 34.52
CA ALA A 214 -34.69 2.17 34.90
C ALA A 214 -35.01 0.75 35.40
N SER A 215 -35.07 -0.21 34.48
CA SER A 215 -34.89 -1.64 34.78
C SER A 215 -33.52 -2.08 34.25
N ALA A 216 -32.76 -2.84 35.04
CA ALA A 216 -31.41 -3.30 34.67
C ALA A 216 -31.36 -4.12 33.37
N SER A 217 -32.51 -4.67 32.94
CA SER A 217 -32.72 -5.37 31.67
C SER A 217 -32.70 -4.46 30.44
N ASN A 218 -32.97 -3.16 30.57
CA ASN A 218 -32.91 -2.21 29.44
C ASN A 218 -31.46 -1.85 29.04
N ASN A 219 -30.50 -1.92 29.97
CA ASN A 219 -29.10 -1.58 29.69
C ASN A 219 -28.44 -2.51 28.65
N VAL A 220 -28.86 -3.77 28.56
CA VAL A 220 -28.31 -4.74 27.60
C VAL A 220 -28.71 -4.40 26.15
N GLN A 221 -29.87 -3.77 25.94
CA GLN A 221 -30.36 -3.34 24.62
C GLN A 221 -29.84 -1.94 24.23
N ILE A 222 -29.51 -1.10 25.22
CA ILE A 222 -28.99 0.25 25.00
C ILE A 222 -27.55 0.22 24.46
N ILE A 223 -26.71 -0.74 24.88
CA ILE A 223 -25.30 -0.79 24.44
C ILE A 223 -25.18 -0.99 22.92
N PRO A 224 -25.86 -1.99 22.30
CA PRO A 224 -25.84 -2.12 20.84
C PRO A 224 -26.40 -0.89 20.12
N SER A 225 -27.47 -0.26 20.63
CA SER A 225 -28.07 0.90 19.95
C SER A 225 -27.14 2.10 19.96
N VAL A 226 -26.47 2.37 21.09
CA VAL A 226 -25.50 3.47 21.21
C VAL A 226 -24.30 3.23 20.31
N LEU A 227 -23.81 1.99 20.22
CA LEU A 227 -22.70 1.65 19.32
C LEU A 227 -23.11 1.83 17.86
N VAL A 228 -24.29 1.37 17.46
CA VAL A 228 -24.81 1.57 16.09
C VAL A 228 -24.88 3.06 15.78
N ASP A 229 -25.52 3.87 16.63
CA ASP A 229 -25.62 5.31 16.43
C ASP A 229 -24.23 5.98 16.35
N ALA A 230 -23.28 5.54 17.19
CA ALA A 230 -21.93 6.05 17.21
C ALA A 230 -21.15 5.74 15.93
N PHE A 231 -21.25 4.50 15.40
CA PHE A 231 -20.65 4.14 14.12
C PHE A 231 -21.32 4.85 12.94
N ILE A 232 -22.62 5.10 13.00
CA ILE A 232 -23.32 5.92 11.99
C ILE A 232 -22.81 7.37 12.01
N GLU A 233 -22.53 7.95 13.18
CA GLU A 233 -21.92 9.29 13.27
C GLU A 233 -20.55 9.32 12.55
N LEU A 234 -19.73 8.27 12.67
CA LEU A 234 -18.42 8.19 11.99
C LEU A 234 -18.55 8.17 10.45
N LEU A 235 -19.64 7.60 9.93
CA LEU A 235 -19.97 7.60 8.51
C LEU A 235 -20.53 8.93 8.00
N CYS A 236 -20.96 9.80 8.91
CA CYS A 236 -21.46 11.15 8.60
C CYS A 236 -20.58 12.23 9.24
N TRP A 237 -19.30 11.93 9.51
CA TRP A 237 -18.43 12.82 10.27
C TRP A 237 -18.15 14.13 9.54
N GLU A 238 -18.56 15.25 10.12
CA GLU A 238 -18.38 16.60 9.56
C GLU A 238 -17.06 17.28 9.98
N GLY A 239 -16.16 16.56 10.66
CA GLY A 239 -14.85 17.08 11.06
C GLY A 239 -14.88 18.07 12.24
N SER A 240 -16.05 18.31 12.83
CA SER A 240 -16.21 19.21 13.99
C SER A 240 -15.61 18.67 15.29
N HIS A 241 -15.23 17.39 15.35
CA HIS A 241 -14.80 16.72 16.57
C HIS A 241 -13.53 15.89 16.34
N PRO A 242 -12.69 15.72 17.39
CA PRO A 242 -11.51 14.87 17.31
C PRO A 242 -11.90 13.40 17.21
N TRP A 243 -11.08 12.61 16.51
CA TRP A 243 -11.33 11.19 16.31
C TRP A 243 -11.22 10.38 17.60
N PRO A 244 -12.09 9.36 17.79
CA PRO A 244 -11.96 8.39 18.87
C PRO A 244 -10.64 7.64 18.79
N GLU A 245 -9.90 7.57 19.91
CA GLU A 245 -8.60 6.89 19.96
C GLU A 245 -8.70 5.39 19.64
N THR A 246 -9.85 4.77 19.94
CA THR A 246 -10.10 3.35 19.63
C THR A 246 -10.29 3.05 18.15
N VAL A 247 -10.61 4.06 17.33
CA VAL A 247 -10.89 3.92 15.89
C VAL A 247 -9.86 4.68 15.05
N ALA A 248 -8.81 5.20 15.70
CA ALA A 248 -7.81 6.04 15.04
C ALA A 248 -7.07 5.32 13.89
N MET A 249 -6.92 3.99 13.96
CA MET A 249 -6.29 3.21 12.88
C MET A 249 -7.18 3.13 11.62
N ASP A 250 -8.49 3.24 11.76
CA ASP A 250 -9.46 3.12 10.67
C ASP A 250 -9.89 4.47 10.09
N GLU A 251 -9.30 5.60 10.51
CA GLU A 251 -9.70 6.95 10.09
C GLU A 251 -9.81 7.09 8.57
N GLN A 252 -8.78 6.63 7.84
CA GLN A 252 -8.74 6.69 6.38
C GLN A 252 -9.83 5.81 5.74
N ARG A 253 -10.05 4.60 6.26
CA ARG A 253 -11.08 3.69 5.74
C ARG A 253 -12.48 4.26 5.93
N PHE A 254 -12.74 4.86 7.09
CA PHE A 254 -13.99 5.59 7.31
C PHE A 254 -14.09 6.77 6.33
N ALA A 255 -13.02 7.53 6.09
CA ALA A 255 -13.03 8.62 5.12
C ALA A 255 -13.38 8.16 3.70
N GLU A 256 -12.80 7.06 3.23
CA GLU A 256 -13.12 6.46 1.93
C GLU A 256 -14.59 5.99 1.86
N MET A 257 -15.09 5.36 2.94
CA MET A 257 -16.48 4.93 3.02
C MET A 257 -17.44 6.12 3.00
N ARG A 258 -17.10 7.21 3.70
CA ARG A 258 -17.87 8.47 3.65
C ARG A 258 -17.95 9.01 2.23
N GLN A 259 -16.83 9.03 1.52
CA GLN A 259 -16.81 9.49 0.14
C GLN A 259 -17.69 8.62 -0.77
N LYS A 260 -17.66 7.29 -0.59
CA LYS A 260 -18.56 6.37 -1.31
C LYS A 260 -20.03 6.64 -1.00
N ILE A 261 -20.38 6.85 0.28
CA ILE A 261 -21.75 7.18 0.71
C ILE A 261 -22.22 8.50 0.10
N LYS A 262 -21.39 9.55 0.13
CA LYS A 262 -21.71 10.84 -0.51
C LYS A 262 -21.94 10.68 -2.01
N GLY A 263 -21.10 9.91 -2.70
CA GLY A 263 -21.30 9.60 -4.12
C GLY A 263 -22.65 8.93 -4.40
N ILE A 264 -23.02 7.94 -3.58
CA ILE A 264 -24.32 7.27 -3.68
C ILE A 264 -25.49 8.23 -3.39
N GLN A 265 -25.37 9.09 -2.37
CA GLN A 265 -26.39 10.08 -2.03
C GLN A 265 -26.60 11.08 -3.18
N MET A 266 -25.52 11.57 -3.77
CA MET A 266 -25.56 12.48 -4.92
C MET A 266 -26.20 11.82 -6.14
N LEU A 267 -25.74 10.62 -6.50
CA LEU A 267 -26.30 9.84 -7.61
C LEU A 267 -27.79 9.58 -7.40
N SER A 268 -28.19 9.18 -6.19
CA SER A 268 -29.59 8.93 -5.84
C SER A 268 -30.44 10.19 -5.93
N SER A 269 -29.90 11.34 -5.48
CA SER A 269 -30.60 12.62 -5.55
C SER A 269 -30.78 13.08 -7.01
N ILE A 270 -29.75 12.92 -7.84
CA ILE A 270 -29.82 13.25 -9.28
C ILE A 270 -30.85 12.35 -9.97
N LEU A 271 -30.78 11.03 -9.77
CA LEU A 271 -31.74 10.09 -10.33
C LEU A 271 -33.17 10.41 -9.88
N LEU A 272 -33.37 10.72 -8.59
CA LEU A 272 -34.67 11.07 -8.05
C LEU A 272 -35.21 12.35 -8.70
N VAL A 273 -34.39 13.40 -8.86
CA VAL A 273 -34.81 14.66 -9.48
C VAL A 273 -35.10 14.47 -10.97
N SER A 274 -34.20 13.83 -11.72
CA SER A 274 -34.38 13.62 -13.17
C SER A 274 -35.61 12.74 -13.48
N LEU A 275 -35.78 11.63 -12.74
CA LEU A 275 -36.93 10.74 -12.95
C LEU A 275 -38.26 11.36 -12.51
N ASN A 276 -38.26 12.22 -11.48
CA ASN A 276 -39.48 12.93 -11.06
C ASN A 276 -39.83 14.10 -11.97
N ARG A 277 -38.85 14.80 -12.53
CA ARG A 277 -39.09 16.03 -13.32
C ARG A 277 -39.50 15.73 -14.77
N ASP A 278 -38.87 14.74 -15.42
CA ASP A 278 -39.02 14.55 -16.86
C ASP A 278 -39.93 13.37 -17.25
N ILE A 279 -40.07 12.33 -16.41
CA ILE A 279 -40.68 11.05 -16.85
C ILE A 279 -41.90 10.62 -16.00
N GLY A 280 -41.98 11.07 -14.74
CA GLY A 280 -43.00 10.59 -13.80
C GLY A 280 -42.75 9.12 -13.39
N LEU A 281 -42.80 8.85 -12.09
CA LEU A 281 -42.43 7.57 -11.45
C LEU A 281 -43.07 6.29 -12.05
N LEU A 282 -44.16 6.42 -12.82
CA LEU A 282 -44.99 5.33 -13.33
C LEU A 282 -44.67 4.88 -14.77
N GLN A 283 -43.82 5.60 -15.54
CA GLN A 283 -43.56 5.27 -16.95
C GLN A 283 -42.13 4.80 -17.29
N ALA A 284 -41.15 4.95 -16.40
CA ALA A 284 -39.78 4.50 -16.68
C ALA A 284 -39.64 2.97 -16.53
N SER A 285 -39.26 2.27 -17.60
CA SER A 285 -38.88 0.85 -17.58
C SER A 285 -37.65 0.61 -16.69
N PRO A 286 -37.50 -0.58 -16.07
CA PRO A 286 -36.34 -0.87 -15.21
C PRO A 286 -35.01 -0.78 -15.96
N ASP A 287 -35.00 -1.14 -17.25
CA ASP A 287 -33.79 -1.07 -18.10
C ASP A 287 -33.35 0.36 -18.37
N PHE A 288 -34.30 1.28 -18.56
CA PHE A 288 -34.01 2.70 -18.71
C PHE A 288 -33.42 3.29 -17.43
N ARG A 289 -33.97 2.94 -16.25
CA ARG A 289 -33.43 3.38 -14.96
C ARG A 289 -32.00 2.90 -14.72
N ASN A 290 -31.72 1.66 -15.10
CA ASN A 290 -30.37 1.10 -15.01
C ASN A 290 -29.40 1.80 -15.98
N SER A 291 -29.84 2.10 -17.21
CA SER A 291 -29.02 2.83 -18.18
C SER A 291 -28.69 4.25 -17.70
N VAL A 292 -29.67 5.00 -17.21
CA VAL A 292 -29.43 6.35 -16.66
C VAL A 292 -28.53 6.28 -15.43
N LYS A 293 -28.69 5.27 -14.57
CA LYS A 293 -27.81 5.04 -13.42
C LYS A 293 -26.36 4.80 -13.84
N GLU A 294 -26.12 3.97 -14.86
CA GLU A 294 -24.77 3.70 -15.37
C GLU A 294 -24.14 4.95 -15.99
N HIS A 295 -24.88 5.68 -16.82
CA HIS A 295 -24.39 6.90 -17.46
C HIS A 295 -24.12 8.00 -16.42
N ALA A 296 -25.04 8.23 -15.49
CA ALA A 296 -24.84 9.17 -14.40
C ALA A 296 -23.65 8.76 -13.52
N ALA A 297 -23.48 7.48 -13.20
CA ALA A 297 -22.34 7.00 -12.42
C ALA A 297 -20.99 7.21 -13.15
N VAL A 298 -20.95 6.98 -14.46
CA VAL A 298 -19.75 7.22 -15.30
C VAL A 298 -19.42 8.71 -15.36
N VAL A 299 -20.42 9.58 -15.51
CA VAL A 299 -20.22 11.03 -15.63
C VAL A 299 -19.87 11.65 -14.27
N LEU A 300 -20.49 11.20 -13.17
CA LEU A 300 -20.12 11.60 -11.81
C LEU A 300 -18.71 11.17 -11.45
N GLY A 301 -18.21 10.06 -11.98
CA GLY A 301 -16.84 9.59 -11.77
C GLY A 301 -16.44 9.64 -10.29
N ASP A 302 -15.38 10.41 -9.99
CA ASP A 302 -14.91 10.69 -8.64
C ASP A 302 -15.21 12.11 -8.13
N ALA A 303 -16.07 12.86 -8.84
CA ALA A 303 -16.48 14.19 -8.41
C ALA A 303 -17.31 14.10 -7.13
N ARG A 304 -16.73 14.53 -6.01
CA ARG A 304 -17.31 14.36 -4.67
C ARG A 304 -17.27 15.65 -3.84
N SER A 305 -16.65 16.72 -4.35
CA SER A 305 -16.68 18.06 -3.77
C SER A 305 -17.75 18.95 -4.42
N SER A 306 -18.23 19.96 -3.70
CA SER A 306 -19.29 20.87 -4.20
C SER A 306 -18.87 21.60 -5.48
N GLU A 307 -17.58 21.90 -5.62
CA GLU A 307 -17.01 22.62 -6.76
C GLU A 307 -16.86 21.72 -8.00
N GLU A 308 -16.46 20.46 -7.81
CA GLU A 308 -16.42 19.46 -8.88
C GLU A 308 -17.83 19.10 -9.37
N LEU A 309 -18.79 19.05 -8.46
CA LEU A 309 -20.19 18.78 -8.78
C LEU A 309 -20.80 19.91 -9.62
N GLU A 310 -20.51 21.18 -9.35
CA GLU A 310 -20.98 22.29 -10.19
C GLU A 310 -20.46 22.20 -11.64
N ALA A 311 -19.26 21.65 -11.85
CA ALA A 311 -18.69 21.46 -13.18
C ALA A 311 -19.29 20.24 -13.92
N VAL A 312 -19.65 19.18 -13.20
CA VAL A 312 -20.10 17.90 -13.78
C VAL A 312 -21.62 17.82 -13.92
N LEU A 313 -22.40 18.47 -13.06
CA LEU A 313 -23.87 18.44 -13.13
C LEU A 313 -24.46 18.92 -14.46
N PRO A 314 -23.92 19.94 -15.16
CA PRO A 314 -24.42 20.35 -16.47
C PRO A 314 -24.24 19.28 -17.57
N SER A 315 -23.20 18.43 -17.49
CA SER A 315 -22.97 17.37 -18.48
C SER A 315 -23.89 16.16 -18.24
N VAL A 316 -24.26 15.88 -16.99
CA VAL A 316 -25.28 14.87 -16.65
C VAL A 316 -26.66 15.29 -17.15
N GLY A 317 -27.02 16.56 -17.06
CA GLY A 317 -28.31 17.07 -17.55
C GLY A 317 -28.44 17.17 -19.08
N ALA A 318 -27.33 17.02 -19.82
CA ALA A 318 -27.31 17.07 -21.28
C ALA A 318 -27.47 15.70 -21.96
N GLN A 319 -27.39 14.61 -21.19
CA GLN A 319 -27.62 13.23 -21.64
C GLN A 319 -29.10 12.84 -21.51
#